data_AF-A0A942GS63-F1
#
_entry.id   AF-A0A942GS63-F1
#
_cell.length_a   1.000
_cell.length_b   1.000
_cell.length_c   1.000
_cell.angle_alpha   90.00
_cell.angle_beta   90.00
_cell.angle_gamma   90.00
#
_symmetry.space_group_name_H-M   'P 1'
#
loop_
_entity.id
_entity.type
_entity.pdbx_description
1 polymer ?
#
loop_
_entity_poly.entity_id
_entity_poly.type
_entity_poly.pdbx_seq_one_letter_code
_entity_poly.pdbx_strand_id
1 'polypeptide(L)'
;MRALAAALLVGLVTVPALAGQAEADFTWKPKVGQVRKYKLNVAMNTEIGGQALDIKVSMVNVGKVTKIDGEKLTLEAHVEDFKLNFNGNETEPPTDGANNPAAVKAIIVQNLKTGETISRETEGGESPVQQSQRVENISVFWRPTGKVKVGESWTKELKKDDKKQTPAALSKYTVVGEEEAEGHKCWKVTFAFSEIGIDKPFGATGTYWIDQAEGSPVRMTADYENVQFNEMMPPTNAKVSMVLLP
;
A
#
# COMPACT_ATOMS: atom_id res chain seq x y z
N MET A 1 -20.40 -28.43 -10.55
CA MET A 1 -19.56 -27.35 -9.98
C MET A 1 -19.58 -27.48 -8.47
N ARG A 2 -18.47 -27.91 -7.86
CA ARG A 2 -18.33 -28.00 -6.41
C ARG A 2 -17.70 -26.70 -5.93
N ALA A 3 -18.40 -25.95 -5.10
CA ALA A 3 -17.88 -24.76 -4.44
C ALA A 3 -16.81 -25.19 -3.43
N LEU A 4 -15.56 -24.78 -3.63
CA LEU A 4 -14.56 -24.80 -2.57
C LEU A 4 -14.81 -23.59 -1.67
N ALA A 5 -15.38 -23.84 -0.50
CA ALA A 5 -15.40 -22.88 0.59
C ALA A 5 -13.99 -22.83 1.19
N ALA A 6 -13.25 -21.75 0.92
CA ALA A 6 -12.03 -21.44 1.65
C ALA A 6 -12.41 -21.06 3.08
N ALA A 7 -12.25 -22.01 4.01
CA ALA A 7 -12.49 -21.79 5.43
C ALA A 7 -11.38 -20.89 5.99
N LEU A 8 -11.69 -19.61 6.19
CA LEU A 8 -10.88 -18.71 6.99
C LEU A 8 -10.93 -19.22 8.44
N LEU A 9 -9.89 -19.93 8.89
CA LEU A 9 -9.75 -20.31 10.30
C LEU A 9 -9.56 -19.03 11.12
N VAL A 10 -10.65 -18.48 11.64
CA VAL A 10 -10.62 -17.42 12.64
C VAL A 10 -10.29 -18.09 13.98
N GLY A 11 -8.99 -18.16 14.29
CA GLY A 11 -8.53 -18.53 15.63
C GLY A 11 -9.06 -17.50 16.64
N LEU A 12 -10.03 -17.91 17.46
CA LEU A 12 -10.59 -17.08 18.52
C LEU A 12 -9.56 -16.99 19.66
N VAL A 13 -8.66 -16.01 19.57
CA VAL A 13 -7.77 -15.68 20.69
C VAL A 13 -8.60 -14.91 21.71
N THR A 14 -8.95 -15.56 22.82
CA THR A 14 -9.57 -14.91 23.97
C THR A 14 -8.54 -13.98 24.62
N VAL A 15 -8.60 -12.69 24.30
CA VAL A 15 -7.80 -11.66 24.98
C VAL A 15 -8.54 -11.29 26.28
N PRO A 16 -7.92 -11.42 27.46
CA PRO A 16 -8.53 -10.95 28.70
C PRO A 16 -8.79 -9.45 28.63
N ALA A 17 -9.97 -9.01 29.09
CA ALA A 17 -10.36 -7.61 29.11
C ALA A 17 -9.42 -6.80 30.03
N LEU A 18 -8.47 -6.08 29.42
CA LEU A 18 -7.55 -5.19 30.12
C LEU A 18 -8.13 -3.77 30.11
N ALA A 19 -8.74 -3.37 31.23
CA ALA A 19 -9.05 -1.96 31.46
C ALA A 19 -7.73 -1.17 31.53
N GLY A 20 -7.58 -0.16 30.65
CA GLY A 20 -6.40 0.71 30.60
C GLY A 20 -5.49 0.58 29.37
N GLN A 21 -5.90 -0.14 28.31
CA GLN A 21 -5.14 -0.16 27.06
C GLN A 21 -5.18 1.20 26.35
N ALA A 22 -4.03 1.62 25.83
CA ALA A 22 -3.91 2.86 25.06
C ALA A 22 -4.86 2.87 23.86
N GLU A 23 -5.42 4.05 23.56
CA GLU A 23 -6.30 4.27 22.43
C GLU A 23 -5.52 4.91 21.29
N ALA A 24 -5.40 4.21 20.17
CA ALA A 24 -4.77 4.69 18.97
C ALA A 24 -5.71 5.61 18.18
N ASP A 25 -5.24 6.83 17.91
CA ASP A 25 -5.87 7.78 16.98
C ASP A 25 -5.12 7.77 15.65
N PHE A 26 -5.83 7.40 14.59
CA PHE A 26 -5.30 7.32 13.22
C PHE A 26 -5.76 8.50 12.33
N THR A 27 -6.28 9.57 12.93
CA THR A 27 -6.70 10.77 12.21
C THR A 27 -5.54 11.34 11.42
N TRP A 28 -5.71 11.47 10.11
CA TRP A 28 -4.69 12.01 9.22
C TRP A 28 -4.71 13.55 9.23
N LYS A 29 -3.57 14.16 9.55
CA LYS A 29 -3.41 15.61 9.72
C LYS A 29 -2.32 16.18 8.79
N PRO A 30 -2.44 15.99 7.46
CA PRO A 30 -1.50 16.58 6.52
C PRO A 30 -1.63 18.10 6.48
N LYS A 31 -0.58 18.80 6.03
CA LYS A 31 -0.57 20.26 5.86
C LYS A 31 -0.35 20.62 4.40
N VAL A 32 -0.99 21.69 3.92
CA VAL A 32 -0.70 22.24 2.60
C VAL A 32 0.77 22.65 2.53
N GLY A 33 1.44 22.27 1.43
CA GLY A 33 2.87 22.46 1.24
C GLY A 33 3.74 21.35 1.86
N GLN A 34 3.18 20.44 2.65
CA GLN A 34 3.92 19.30 3.19
C GLN A 34 4.42 18.41 2.06
N VAL A 35 5.71 18.13 2.07
CA VAL A 35 6.37 17.18 1.19
C VAL A 35 6.73 15.94 2.00
N ARG A 36 6.40 14.76 1.48
CA ARG A 36 6.79 13.47 2.03
C ARG A 36 7.54 12.70 0.95
N LYS A 37 8.67 12.09 1.33
CA LYS A 37 9.46 11.21 0.48
C LYS A 37 9.47 9.82 1.09
N TYR A 38 9.11 8.80 0.32
CA TYR A 38 9.14 7.41 0.76
C TYR A 38 10.05 6.59 -0.13
N LYS A 39 11.05 5.95 0.47
CA LYS A 39 11.81 4.91 -0.22
C LYS A 39 10.98 3.63 -0.25
N LEU A 40 10.62 3.19 -1.45
CA LEU A 40 9.93 1.94 -1.72
C LEU A 40 10.94 0.92 -2.25
N ASN A 41 10.94 -0.28 -1.71
CA ASN A 41 11.64 -1.44 -2.29
C ASN A 41 10.64 -2.57 -2.52
N VAL A 42 10.72 -3.19 -3.69
CA VAL A 42 9.96 -4.39 -4.04
C VAL A 42 10.95 -5.45 -4.49
N ALA A 43 10.91 -6.63 -3.89
CA ALA A 43 11.68 -7.80 -4.31
C ALA A 43 10.72 -8.91 -4.71
N MET A 44 10.88 -9.46 -5.90
CA MET A 44 10.00 -10.49 -6.45
C MET A 44 10.82 -11.57 -7.17
N ASN A 45 10.33 -12.81 -7.11
CA ASN A 45 10.90 -13.94 -7.83
C ASN A 45 9.83 -14.49 -8.77
N THR A 46 10.12 -14.47 -10.07
CA THR A 46 9.17 -14.91 -11.11
C THR A 46 9.84 -15.86 -12.08
N GLU A 47 9.05 -16.52 -12.92
CA GLU A 47 9.54 -17.36 -14.02
C GLU A 47 8.97 -16.84 -15.34
N ILE A 48 9.84 -16.45 -16.26
CA ILE A 48 9.45 -15.99 -17.61
C ILE A 48 10.19 -16.85 -18.64
N GLY A 49 9.44 -17.49 -19.54
CA GLY A 49 10.02 -18.33 -20.59
C GLY A 49 10.84 -19.52 -20.09
N GLY A 50 10.50 -20.08 -18.91
CA GLY A 50 11.22 -21.18 -18.29
C GLY A 50 12.50 -20.78 -17.53
N GLN A 51 12.77 -19.48 -17.40
CA GLN A 51 13.92 -18.96 -16.65
C GLN A 51 13.44 -18.26 -15.37
N ALA A 52 14.05 -18.62 -14.25
CA ALA A 52 13.85 -17.92 -12.98
C ALA A 52 14.50 -16.53 -13.05
N LEU A 53 13.75 -15.51 -12.64
CA LEU A 53 14.17 -14.12 -12.58
C LEU A 53 13.98 -13.58 -11.16
N ASP A 54 15.06 -13.08 -10.58
CA ASP A 54 15.04 -12.22 -9.39
C ASP A 54 14.97 -10.77 -9.85
N ILE A 55 13.88 -10.08 -9.48
CA ILE A 55 13.65 -8.68 -9.84
C ILE A 55 13.60 -7.88 -8.55
N LYS A 56 14.44 -6.84 -8.46
CA LYS A 56 14.38 -5.86 -7.37
C LYS A 56 14.14 -4.47 -7.94
N VAL A 57 13.15 -3.79 -7.40
CA VAL A 57 12.82 -2.40 -7.72
C VAL A 57 13.06 -1.56 -6.47
N SER A 58 13.77 -0.44 -6.61
CA SER A 58 13.92 0.58 -5.58
C SER A 58 13.54 1.92 -6.20
N MET A 59 12.75 2.72 -5.49
CA MET A 59 12.39 4.07 -5.95
C MET A 59 12.08 4.98 -4.75
N VAL A 60 12.11 6.29 -4.97
CA VAL A 60 11.66 7.29 -4.01
C VAL A 60 10.37 7.92 -4.51
N ASN A 61 9.26 7.63 -3.85
CA ASN A 61 7.99 8.29 -4.12
C ASN A 61 7.96 9.62 -3.38
N VAL A 62 7.80 10.71 -4.12
CA VAL A 62 7.66 12.05 -3.57
C VAL A 62 6.20 12.48 -3.71
N GLY A 63 5.62 12.97 -2.62
CA GLY A 63 4.27 13.52 -2.60
C GLY A 63 4.24 14.88 -1.92
N LYS A 64 3.65 15.87 -2.57
CA LYS A 64 3.42 17.22 -2.04
C LYS A 64 1.93 17.48 -1.90
N VAL A 65 1.49 17.86 -0.72
CA VAL A 65 0.10 18.31 -0.51
C VAL A 65 -0.07 19.69 -1.12
N THR A 66 -0.94 19.81 -2.12
CA THR A 66 -1.20 21.08 -2.82
C THR A 66 -2.50 21.73 -2.40
N LYS A 67 -3.49 20.93 -1.98
CA LYS A 67 -4.81 21.45 -1.56
C LYS A 67 -5.44 20.55 -0.50
N ILE A 68 -6.14 21.16 0.45
CA ILE A 68 -7.08 20.50 1.37
C ILE A 68 -8.42 21.24 1.25
N ASP A 69 -9.48 20.51 0.92
CA ASP A 69 -10.81 21.05 0.68
C ASP A 69 -11.87 20.14 1.32
N GLY A 70 -12.30 20.49 2.53
CA GLY A 70 -13.13 19.63 3.35
C GLY A 70 -12.46 18.28 3.63
N GLU A 71 -13.11 17.20 3.18
CA GLU A 71 -12.59 15.82 3.33
C GLU A 71 -11.72 15.37 2.16
N LYS A 72 -11.35 16.27 1.23
CA LYS A 72 -10.52 15.94 0.08
C LYS A 72 -9.11 16.52 0.26
N LEU A 73 -8.13 15.67 0.01
CA LEU A 73 -6.71 16.02 -0.08
C LEU A 73 -6.27 15.91 -1.53
N THR A 74 -5.56 16.92 -2.05
CA THR A 74 -4.90 16.85 -3.36
C THR A 74 -3.40 16.79 -3.18
N LEU A 75 -2.77 15.84 -3.85
CA LEU A 75 -1.34 15.57 -3.86
C LEU A 75 -0.81 15.70 -5.28
N GLU A 76 0.32 16.38 -5.43
CA GLU A 76 1.22 16.19 -6.57
C GLU A 76 2.22 15.11 -6.20
N ALA A 77 2.39 14.10 -7.06
CA ALA A 77 3.31 12.99 -6.83
C ALA A 77 4.20 12.73 -8.04
N HIS A 78 5.45 12.33 -7.79
CA HIS A 78 6.40 11.90 -8.80
C HIS A 78 7.39 10.88 -8.19
N VAL A 79 8.19 10.25 -9.06
CA VAL A 79 9.20 9.27 -8.67
C VAL A 79 10.60 9.85 -8.86
N GLU A 80 11.46 9.65 -7.86
CA GLU A 80 12.90 9.93 -7.87
C GLU A 80 13.68 8.61 -7.68
N ASP A 81 14.97 8.61 -8.01
CA ASP A 81 15.91 7.52 -7.70
C ASP A 81 15.43 6.10 -8.08
N PHE A 82 14.74 5.98 -9.22
CA PHE A 82 14.29 4.68 -9.72
C PHE A 82 15.48 3.81 -10.10
N LYS A 83 15.51 2.60 -9.55
CA LYS A 83 16.51 1.56 -9.80
C LYS A 83 15.80 0.24 -10.05
N LEU A 84 16.26 -0.46 -11.08
CA LEU A 84 15.80 -1.78 -11.44
C LEU A 84 16.99 -2.72 -11.48
N ASN A 85 16.85 -3.90 -10.87
CA ASN A 85 17.88 -4.92 -10.85
C ASN A 85 17.28 -6.25 -11.30
N PHE A 86 17.93 -6.88 -12.27
CA PHE A 86 17.58 -8.21 -12.78
C PHE A 86 18.74 -9.17 -12.50
N ASN A 87 18.47 -10.23 -11.73
CA ASN A 87 19.44 -11.27 -11.42
C ASN A 87 20.77 -10.73 -10.87
N GLY A 88 20.72 -9.68 -10.04
CA GLY A 88 21.89 -9.05 -9.45
C GLY A 88 22.50 -7.92 -10.27
N ASN A 89 22.10 -7.73 -11.53
CA ASN A 89 22.62 -6.67 -12.38
C ASN A 89 21.69 -5.44 -12.36
N GLU A 90 22.22 -4.29 -11.97
CA GLU A 90 21.50 -3.01 -12.08
C GLU A 90 21.34 -2.65 -13.56
N THR A 91 20.11 -2.41 -13.99
CA THR A 91 19.78 -1.93 -15.33
C THR A 91 19.50 -0.45 -15.27
N GLU A 92 19.95 0.29 -16.28
CA GLU A 92 19.59 1.69 -16.41
C GLU A 92 18.07 1.85 -16.55
N PRO A 93 17.46 2.86 -15.90
CA PRO A 93 16.05 3.18 -16.10
C PRO A 93 15.78 3.44 -17.58
N PRO A 94 14.58 3.11 -18.10
CA PRO A 94 14.16 3.58 -19.41
C PRO A 94 14.26 5.10 -19.47
N THR A 95 14.92 5.64 -20.50
CA THR A 95 15.13 7.09 -20.66
C THR A 95 14.09 7.75 -21.58
N ASP A 96 13.19 6.97 -22.18
CA ASP A 96 12.25 7.39 -23.21
C ASP A 96 10.86 7.72 -22.66
N GLY A 97 10.55 9.02 -22.54
CA GLY A 97 9.18 9.53 -22.39
C GLY A 97 8.33 8.79 -21.34
N ALA A 98 7.16 8.28 -21.75
CA ALA A 98 6.18 7.61 -20.88
C ALA A 98 6.71 6.35 -20.18
N ASN A 99 7.78 5.73 -20.69
CA ASN A 99 8.40 4.55 -20.10
C ASN A 99 9.38 4.89 -18.97
N ASN A 100 9.76 6.16 -18.81
CA ASN A 100 10.59 6.62 -17.69
C ASN A 100 9.69 6.91 -16.48
N PRO A 101 9.75 6.12 -15.39
CA PRO A 101 8.93 6.37 -14.20
C PRO A 101 9.15 7.75 -13.58
N ALA A 102 10.37 8.30 -13.71
CA ALA A 102 10.72 9.61 -13.19
C ALA A 102 10.16 10.77 -14.05
N ALA A 103 9.70 10.50 -15.28
CA ALA A 103 9.07 11.50 -16.13
C ALA A 103 7.57 11.67 -15.85
N VAL A 104 6.95 10.73 -15.12
CA VAL A 104 5.52 10.75 -14.83
C VAL A 104 5.23 11.55 -13.57
N LYS A 105 4.32 12.52 -13.71
CA LYS A 105 3.74 13.26 -12.59
C LYS A 105 2.29 12.86 -12.44
N ALA A 106 1.84 12.73 -11.21
CA ALA A 106 0.46 12.40 -10.89
C ALA A 106 -0.18 13.47 -10.01
N ILE A 107 -1.41 13.87 -10.34
CA ILE A 107 -2.30 14.56 -9.41
C ILE A 107 -3.23 13.51 -8.82
N ILE A 108 -3.18 13.34 -7.50
CA ILE A 108 -3.98 12.35 -6.78
C ILE A 108 -4.92 13.09 -5.84
N VAL A 109 -6.21 12.79 -5.92
CA VAL A 109 -7.20 13.26 -4.95
C VAL A 109 -7.57 12.10 -4.05
N GLN A 110 -7.42 12.29 -2.74
CA GLN A 110 -7.73 11.28 -1.73
C GLN A 110 -8.83 11.75 -0.76
N ASN A 111 -9.58 10.80 -0.23
CA ASN A 111 -10.45 11.03 0.92
C ASN A 111 -9.58 11.09 2.19
N LEU A 112 -9.58 12.24 2.84
CA LEU A 112 -8.76 12.52 4.02
C LEU A 112 -9.12 11.63 5.23
N LYS A 113 -10.38 11.20 5.35
CA LYS A 113 -10.83 10.36 6.46
C LYS A 113 -10.42 8.91 6.29
N THR A 114 -10.46 8.38 5.07
CA THR A 114 -10.26 6.94 4.82
C THR A 114 -8.89 6.62 4.23
N GLY A 115 -8.25 7.57 3.55
CA GLY A 115 -7.07 7.35 2.71
C GLY A 115 -7.38 6.86 1.29
N GLU A 116 -8.64 6.74 0.92
CA GLU A 116 -9.09 6.26 -0.39
C GLU A 116 -8.65 7.18 -1.53
N THR A 117 -8.10 6.63 -2.61
CA THR A 117 -7.91 7.38 -3.86
C THR A 117 -9.25 7.60 -4.56
N ILE A 118 -9.67 8.86 -4.66
CA ILE A 118 -10.89 9.28 -5.35
C ILE A 118 -10.62 9.41 -6.86
N SER A 119 -9.52 10.06 -7.22
CA SER A 119 -9.07 10.21 -8.61
C SER A 119 -7.55 10.28 -8.71
N ARG A 120 -7.04 9.91 -9.88
CA ARG A 120 -5.64 10.04 -10.27
C ARG A 120 -5.60 10.51 -11.71
N GLU A 121 -4.86 11.59 -11.94
CA GLU A 121 -4.54 12.09 -13.28
C GLU A 121 -3.03 12.04 -13.45
N THR A 122 -2.55 11.63 -14.62
CA THR A 122 -1.11 11.50 -14.90
C THR A 122 -0.71 12.32 -16.11
N GLU A 123 0.35 13.11 -15.96
CA GLU A 123 1.03 13.81 -17.04
C GLU A 123 2.30 13.04 -17.44
N GLY A 124 2.60 13.02 -18.74
CA GLY A 124 3.77 12.31 -19.29
C GLY A 124 3.49 10.91 -19.84
N GLY A 125 2.23 10.46 -19.84
CA GLY A 125 1.79 9.14 -20.33
C GLY A 125 1.42 8.16 -19.21
N GLU A 126 1.07 6.93 -19.57
CA GLU A 126 0.91 5.84 -18.60
C GLU A 126 2.30 5.37 -18.16
N SER A 127 2.59 5.47 -16.86
CA SER A 127 3.82 4.92 -16.31
C SER A 127 3.82 3.40 -16.48
N PRO A 128 4.93 2.75 -16.85
CA PRO A 128 5.04 1.29 -16.79
C PRO A 128 4.98 0.75 -15.35
N VAL A 129 5.05 1.65 -14.37
CA VAL A 129 4.90 1.37 -12.93
C VAL A 129 3.54 1.83 -12.41
N GLN A 130 2.61 2.23 -13.30
CA GLN A 130 1.25 2.57 -12.91
C GLN A 130 0.65 1.32 -12.26
N GLN A 131 0.51 1.40 -10.94
CA GLN A 131 -0.09 0.33 -10.17
C GLN A 131 -1.53 0.20 -10.61
N SER A 132 -1.94 -1.01 -11.02
CA SER A 132 -3.36 -1.28 -11.27
C SER A 132 -4.16 -0.89 -10.04
N GLN A 133 -5.44 -0.51 -10.21
CA GLN A 133 -6.30 -0.17 -9.06
C GLN A 133 -6.32 -1.28 -8.01
N ARG A 134 -6.11 -2.54 -8.42
CA ARG A 134 -5.95 -3.70 -7.53
C ARG A 134 -4.71 -3.58 -6.62
N VAL A 135 -3.57 -3.17 -7.18
CA VAL A 135 -2.32 -2.93 -6.41
C VAL A 135 -2.43 -1.66 -5.54
N GLU A 136 -3.20 -0.67 -5.96
CA GLU A 136 -3.51 0.47 -5.09
C GLU A 136 -4.33 0.02 -3.87
N ASN A 137 -5.38 -0.78 -4.08
CA ASN A 137 -6.29 -1.23 -3.02
C ASN A 137 -5.59 -1.98 -1.88
N ILE A 138 -4.55 -2.76 -2.19
CA ILE A 138 -3.74 -3.49 -1.21
C ILE A 138 -2.74 -2.59 -0.47
N SER A 139 -2.35 -1.47 -1.07
CA SER A 139 -1.31 -0.56 -0.54
C SER A 139 -1.88 0.59 0.31
N VAL A 140 -3.20 0.80 0.28
CA VAL A 140 -3.88 1.84 1.07
C VAL A 140 -3.98 1.40 2.53
N PHE A 141 -3.52 2.26 3.44
CA PHE A 141 -3.87 2.15 4.86
C PHE A 141 -5.28 2.69 5.11
N TRP A 142 -6.27 1.79 5.09
CA TRP A 142 -7.67 2.13 5.33
C TRP A 142 -7.86 2.51 6.80
N ARG A 143 -8.11 3.79 7.06
CA ARG A 143 -8.23 4.31 8.43
C ARG A 143 -9.55 3.91 9.09
N PRO A 144 -9.53 3.61 10.40
CA PRO A 144 -10.74 3.37 11.16
C PRO A 144 -11.54 4.65 11.36
N THR A 145 -12.83 4.51 11.65
CA THR A 145 -13.64 5.64 12.14
C THR A 145 -13.46 5.75 13.64
N GLY A 146 -12.80 6.82 14.09
CA GLY A 146 -12.52 7.06 15.51
C GLY A 146 -11.28 6.32 16.02
N LYS A 147 -11.16 6.27 17.35
CA LYS A 147 -10.02 5.64 18.03
C LYS A 147 -10.21 4.12 18.14
N VAL A 148 -9.09 3.40 18.17
CA VAL A 148 -9.06 1.93 18.29
C VAL A 148 -8.12 1.56 19.42
N LYS A 149 -8.52 0.68 20.33
CA LYS A 149 -7.63 0.26 21.43
C LYS A 149 -6.55 -0.68 20.94
N VAL A 150 -5.41 -0.70 21.63
CA VAL A 150 -4.38 -1.72 21.42
C VAL A 150 -5.00 -3.12 21.58
N GLY A 151 -4.75 -4.00 20.60
CA GLY A 151 -5.33 -5.34 20.51
C GLY A 151 -6.65 -5.41 19.74
N GLU A 152 -7.34 -4.28 19.52
CA GLU A 152 -8.55 -4.24 18.72
C GLU A 152 -8.24 -4.22 17.22
N SER A 153 -9.25 -4.54 16.42
CA SER A 153 -9.17 -4.63 14.97
C SER A 153 -10.31 -3.88 14.30
N TRP A 154 -10.08 -3.44 13.08
CA TRP A 154 -11.12 -2.95 12.18
C TRP A 154 -10.95 -3.57 10.80
N THR A 155 -12.01 -3.49 10.00
CA THR A 155 -12.02 -4.01 8.64
C THR A 155 -12.46 -2.95 7.64
N LYS A 156 -12.01 -3.14 6.40
CA LYS A 156 -12.53 -2.44 5.23
C LYS A 156 -12.95 -3.48 4.19
N GLU A 157 -14.23 -3.45 3.85
CA GLU A 157 -14.75 -4.16 2.69
C GLU A 157 -14.72 -3.25 1.47
N LEU A 158 -14.17 -3.78 0.37
CA LEU A 158 -14.22 -3.19 -0.95
C LEU A 158 -15.23 -3.99 -1.77
N LYS A 159 -16.21 -3.28 -2.32
CA LYS A 159 -17.16 -3.89 -3.25
C LYS A 159 -16.48 -4.06 -4.60
N LYS A 160 -16.92 -5.08 -5.34
CA LYS A 160 -16.54 -5.27 -6.74
C LYS A 160 -16.88 -3.99 -7.53
N ASP A 161 -15.94 -3.54 -8.35
CA ASP A 161 -16.13 -2.44 -9.29
C ASP A 161 -15.72 -2.91 -10.70
N ASP A 162 -16.72 -3.18 -11.53
CA ASP A 162 -16.53 -3.64 -12.91
C ASP A 162 -15.91 -2.55 -13.81
N LYS A 163 -16.12 -1.26 -13.51
CA LYS A 163 -15.53 -0.16 -14.30
C LYS A 163 -14.03 -0.04 -14.04
N LYS A 164 -13.63 -0.22 -12.78
CA LYS A 164 -12.22 -0.21 -12.36
C LYS A 164 -11.56 -1.60 -12.46
N GLN A 165 -12.29 -2.61 -12.93
CA GLN A 165 -11.85 -4.00 -13.02
C GLN A 165 -11.26 -4.53 -11.71
N THR A 166 -11.88 -4.18 -10.58
CA THR A 166 -11.47 -4.65 -9.25
C THR A 166 -12.47 -5.65 -8.68
N PRO A 167 -12.01 -6.82 -8.21
CA PRO A 167 -12.87 -7.76 -7.49
C PRO A 167 -13.26 -7.18 -6.12
N ALA A 168 -14.23 -7.82 -5.46
CA ALA A 168 -14.47 -7.52 -4.05
C ALA A 168 -13.23 -7.91 -3.23
N ALA A 169 -12.99 -7.22 -2.12
CA ALA A 169 -11.85 -7.50 -1.24
C ALA A 169 -12.15 -7.15 0.22
N LEU A 170 -11.37 -7.72 1.13
CA LEU A 170 -11.41 -7.43 2.55
C LEU A 170 -10.00 -7.11 3.05
N SER A 171 -9.88 -6.00 3.76
CA SER A 171 -8.70 -5.68 4.57
C SER A 171 -9.07 -5.76 6.05
N LYS A 172 -8.23 -6.41 6.86
CA LYS A 172 -8.31 -6.41 8.32
C LYS A 172 -7.04 -5.79 8.88
N TYR A 173 -7.19 -4.90 9.85
CA TYR A 173 -6.10 -4.24 10.56
C TYR A 173 -6.23 -4.51 12.05
N THR A 174 -5.10 -4.63 12.75
CA THR A 174 -5.05 -4.86 14.20
C THR A 174 -3.99 -3.96 14.82
N VAL A 175 -4.37 -3.17 15.84
CA VAL A 175 -3.40 -2.36 16.59
C VAL A 175 -2.58 -3.29 17.46
N VAL A 176 -1.27 -3.35 17.24
CA VAL A 176 -0.37 -4.19 18.04
C VAL A 176 0.12 -3.46 19.28
N GLY A 177 0.37 -2.15 19.15
CA GLY A 177 0.91 -1.34 20.24
C GLY A 177 1.67 -0.13 19.72
N GLU A 178 2.54 0.40 20.57
CA GLU A 178 3.42 1.52 20.25
C GLU A 178 4.82 1.02 19.89
N GLU A 179 5.45 1.63 18.90
CA GLU A 179 6.84 1.35 18.53
C GLU A 179 7.46 2.62 17.92
N GLU A 180 8.74 2.88 18.20
CA GLU A 180 9.47 3.96 17.53
C GLU A 180 10.00 3.46 16.18
N ALA A 181 9.80 4.26 15.13
CA ALA A 181 10.28 3.97 13.78
C ALA A 181 10.73 5.26 13.10
N GLU A 182 11.94 5.27 12.51
CA GLU A 182 12.51 6.44 11.82
C GLU A 182 12.54 7.72 12.68
N GLY A 183 12.65 7.60 14.02
CA GLY A 183 12.62 8.72 14.96
C GLY A 183 11.20 9.26 15.24
N HIS A 184 10.17 8.58 14.77
CA HIS A 184 8.76 8.88 15.04
C HIS A 184 8.20 7.91 16.09
N LYS A 185 7.40 8.44 17.02
CA LYS A 185 6.52 7.60 17.83
C LYS A 185 5.40 7.10 16.94
N CYS A 186 5.25 5.79 16.81
CA CYS A 186 4.26 5.20 15.92
C CYS A 186 3.30 4.27 16.65
N TRP A 187 2.08 4.16 16.10
CA TRP A 187 1.23 3.00 16.29
C TRP A 187 1.67 1.90 15.32
N LYS A 188 1.99 0.72 15.84
CA LYS A 188 2.26 -0.47 15.04
C LYS A 188 0.94 -1.17 14.75
N VAL A 189 0.67 -1.41 13.46
CA VAL A 189 -0.59 -2.01 12.99
C VAL A 189 -0.28 -3.14 12.02
N THR A 190 -0.67 -4.36 12.35
CA THR A 190 -0.62 -5.47 11.38
C THR A 190 -1.83 -5.41 10.47
N PHE A 191 -1.68 -5.84 9.22
CA PHE A 191 -2.79 -5.96 8.29
C PHE A 191 -2.77 -7.27 7.50
N ALA A 192 -3.96 -7.66 7.05
CA ALA A 192 -4.18 -8.72 6.08
C ALA A 192 -5.19 -8.25 5.03
N PHE A 193 -4.87 -8.46 3.75
CA PHE A 193 -5.70 -8.14 2.59
C PHE A 193 -5.94 -9.41 1.79
N SER A 194 -7.16 -9.59 1.29
CA SER A 194 -7.48 -10.61 0.29
C SER A 194 -8.59 -10.15 -0.63
N GLU A 195 -8.44 -10.41 -1.93
CA GLU A 195 -9.56 -10.38 -2.88
C GLU A 195 -10.48 -11.59 -2.64
N ILE A 196 -11.75 -11.44 -3.01
CA ILE A 196 -12.84 -12.38 -2.70
C ILE A 196 -13.54 -12.79 -4.01
N GLY A 197 -13.88 -14.08 -4.11
CA GLY A 197 -14.72 -14.60 -5.18
C GLY A 197 -14.03 -14.78 -6.52
N ILE A 198 -12.69 -14.90 -6.53
CA ILE A 198 -11.88 -15.16 -7.72
C ILE A 198 -10.89 -16.31 -7.45
N ASP A 199 -10.50 -17.02 -8.51
CA ASP A 199 -9.67 -18.24 -8.45
C ASP A 199 -8.23 -17.99 -7.97
N LYS A 200 -7.70 -16.80 -8.29
CA LYS A 200 -6.34 -16.37 -7.96
C LYS A 200 -6.38 -14.98 -7.32
N PRO A 201 -6.78 -14.88 -6.05
CA PRO A 201 -6.88 -13.59 -5.37
C PRO A 201 -5.50 -12.98 -5.13
N PHE A 202 -5.42 -11.65 -5.20
CA PHE A 202 -4.32 -10.93 -4.58
C PHE A 202 -4.45 -11.05 -3.08
N GLY A 203 -3.35 -11.36 -2.42
CA GLY A 203 -3.22 -11.39 -0.97
C GLY A 203 -2.10 -10.49 -0.51
N ALA A 204 -2.22 -9.96 0.71
CA ALA A 204 -1.05 -9.47 1.43
C ALA A 204 -1.21 -9.63 2.92
N THR A 205 -0.07 -9.79 3.60
CA THR A 205 0.03 -9.58 5.05
C THR A 205 1.19 -8.64 5.32
N GLY A 206 1.10 -7.85 6.38
CA GLY A 206 2.16 -6.91 6.67
C GLY A 206 1.96 -6.11 7.93
N THR A 207 2.79 -5.09 8.09
CA THR A 207 2.76 -4.16 9.22
C THR A 207 2.98 -2.74 8.71
N TYR A 208 2.17 -1.82 9.23
CA TYR A 208 2.38 -0.38 9.15
C TYR A 208 2.87 0.15 10.49
N TRP A 209 3.71 1.18 10.43
CA TRP A 209 4.01 2.07 11.55
C TRP A 209 3.43 3.42 11.19
N ILE A 210 2.42 3.87 11.93
CA ILE A 210 1.71 5.12 11.68
C ILE A 210 2.14 6.16 12.71
N ASP A 211 2.65 7.30 12.27
CA ASP A 211 3.04 8.41 13.13
C ASP A 211 1.87 8.85 14.03
N GLN A 212 2.12 8.91 15.35
CA GLN A 212 1.09 9.28 16.33
C GLN A 212 0.70 10.76 16.26
N ALA A 213 1.56 11.64 15.74
CA ALA A 213 1.31 13.08 15.71
C ALA A 213 0.40 13.49 14.53
N GLU A 214 0.61 12.90 13.35
CA GLU A 214 -0.10 13.27 12.12
C GLU A 214 -0.84 12.15 11.41
N GLY A 215 -0.74 10.89 11.84
CA GLY A 215 -1.51 9.79 11.26
C GLY A 215 -1.07 9.37 9.85
N SER A 216 0.17 9.68 9.47
CA SER A 216 0.79 9.24 8.22
C SER A 216 1.60 7.95 8.45
N PRO A 217 1.67 7.04 7.47
CA PRO A 217 2.62 5.93 7.52
C PRO A 217 4.06 6.45 7.57
N VAL A 218 4.88 5.88 8.44
CA VAL A 218 6.32 6.11 8.54
C VAL A 218 7.08 4.93 7.94
N ARG A 219 6.57 3.72 8.17
CA ARG A 219 7.13 2.48 7.64
C ARG A 219 6.01 1.52 7.25
N MET A 220 6.26 0.71 6.24
CA MET A 220 5.46 -0.46 5.91
C MET A 220 6.38 -1.61 5.51
N THR A 221 6.03 -2.83 5.93
CA THR A 221 6.59 -4.07 5.39
C THR A 221 5.45 -5.01 5.05
N ALA A 222 5.48 -5.65 3.90
CA ALA A 222 4.43 -6.58 3.49
C ALA A 222 4.96 -7.73 2.61
N ASP A 223 4.32 -8.88 2.76
CA ASP A 223 4.42 -10.02 1.86
C ASP A 223 3.17 -10.03 0.99
N TYR A 224 3.36 -9.86 -0.31
CA TYR A 224 2.32 -9.87 -1.34
C TYR A 224 2.26 -11.25 -1.98
N GLU A 225 1.05 -11.74 -2.20
CA GLU A 225 0.77 -13.05 -2.77
C GLU A 225 0.02 -12.88 -4.09
N ASN A 226 0.53 -13.55 -5.13
CA ASN A 226 -0.12 -13.67 -6.44
C ASN A 226 -0.49 -12.29 -7.05
N VAL A 227 0.35 -11.28 -6.85
CA VAL A 227 0.13 -9.93 -7.36
C VAL A 227 0.63 -9.82 -8.80
N GLN A 228 -0.21 -9.26 -9.68
CA GLN A 228 0.17 -8.90 -11.03
C GLN A 228 0.51 -7.40 -11.07
N PHE A 229 1.80 -7.08 -11.09
CA PHE A 229 2.29 -5.70 -11.11
C PHE A 229 2.15 -5.03 -12.48
N ASN A 230 2.24 -5.79 -13.57
CA ASN A 230 1.92 -5.35 -14.93
C ASN A 230 1.40 -6.54 -15.76
N GLU A 231 0.81 -6.26 -16.93
CA GLU A 231 0.18 -7.29 -17.77
C GLU A 231 1.20 -8.27 -18.41
N MET A 232 2.45 -7.85 -18.59
CA MET A 232 3.50 -8.65 -19.22
C MET A 232 4.15 -9.66 -18.26
N MET A 233 3.96 -9.51 -16.94
CA MET A 233 4.46 -10.43 -15.94
C MET A 233 3.35 -11.35 -15.44
N PRO A 234 3.66 -12.65 -15.23
CA PRO A 234 2.71 -13.52 -14.56
C PRO A 234 2.50 -13.05 -13.10
N PRO A 235 1.33 -13.35 -12.50
CA PRO A 235 1.11 -13.12 -11.07
C PRO A 235 2.25 -13.70 -10.23
N THR A 236 2.78 -12.90 -9.31
CA THR A 236 4.03 -13.20 -8.62
C THR A 236 3.93 -12.78 -7.14
N ASN A 237 4.64 -13.51 -6.27
CA ASN A 237 4.79 -13.11 -4.87
C ASN A 237 5.90 -12.07 -4.72
N ALA A 238 5.71 -11.11 -3.82
CA ALA A 238 6.69 -10.05 -3.62
C ALA A 238 6.85 -9.67 -2.15
N LYS A 239 8.04 -9.24 -1.77
CA LYS A 239 8.30 -8.53 -0.52
C LYS A 239 8.34 -7.04 -0.81
N VAL A 240 7.52 -6.29 -0.09
CA VAL A 240 7.40 -4.83 -0.23
C VAL A 240 7.84 -4.18 1.07
N SER A 241 8.65 -3.12 0.95
CA SER A 241 8.97 -2.25 2.08
C SER A 241 8.88 -0.80 1.67
N MET A 242 8.38 0.04 2.57
CA MET A 242 8.30 1.48 2.42
C MET A 242 8.86 2.13 3.69
N VAL A 243 9.69 3.15 3.55
CA VAL A 243 10.28 3.89 4.66
C VAL A 243 10.23 5.38 4.36
N LEU A 244 9.75 6.18 5.31
CA LEU A 244 9.79 7.63 5.27
C LEU A 244 11.24 8.11 5.29
N LEU A 245 11.58 8.99 4.35
CA LEU A 245 12.86 9.67 4.31
C LEU A 245 12.80 11.01 5.08
N PRO A 246 13.95 11.51 5.57
CA PRO A 246 14.05 12.79 6.27
C PRO A 246 13.59 13.99 5.44
#